data_AF-A0A4P5XNS5-F1
#
_entry.id   AF-A0A4P5XNS5-F1
#
_cell.length_a   1.000
_cell.length_b   1.000
_cell.length_c   1.000
_cell.angle_alpha   90.00
_cell.angle_beta   90.00
_cell.angle_gamma   90.00
#
_symmetry.space_group_name_H-M   'P 1'
#
loop_
_entity.id
_entity.type
_entity.pdbx_description
1 polymer ?
#
loop_
_entity_poly.entity_id
_entity_poly.type
_entity_poly.pdbx_seq_one_letter_code
_entity_poly.pdbx_strand_id
1 'polypeptide(L)'
;MIHGLAVGDRVARPMAKEELFRNPFFGALLRALNCISVRSDGGNRDAVRSALDELAAGRAIMIYPEGSRSPDGSIKEFRRGVELLARKSGAPIVPIAIDGAFDIWPTGSKAPRLQGRIWAAIGPVISPTESATLFADAPAGLEEIRRRVNELMQHCRKRLRSHSGGVYPAIGPADEQA
;
A
#
# COMPACT_ATOMS: atom_id res chain seq x y z
N MET A 1 0.90 -30.18 -2.40
CA MET A 1 1.00 -30.30 -0.94
C MET A 1 0.50 -28.98 -0.35
N ILE A 2 -0.66 -28.99 0.32
CA ILE A 2 -1.32 -27.78 0.84
C ILE A 2 -1.24 -27.85 2.37
N HIS A 3 -0.53 -26.91 2.97
CA HIS A 3 -0.58 -26.67 4.41
C HIS A 3 -1.08 -25.24 4.63
N GLY A 4 -2.04 -25.06 5.55
CA GLY A 4 -2.50 -23.73 5.95
C GLY A 4 -3.41 -23.80 7.17
N LEU A 5 -3.04 -23.06 8.22
CA LEU A 5 -3.90 -22.68 9.33
C LEU A 5 -3.85 -21.16 9.43
N ALA A 6 -5.00 -20.49 9.48
CA ALA A 6 -5.12 -19.06 9.75
C ALA A 6 -5.93 -18.87 11.03
N VAL A 7 -5.42 -18.08 11.97
CA VAL A 7 -6.15 -17.67 13.17
C VAL A 7 -6.07 -16.13 13.23
N GLY A 8 -7.21 -15.47 13.12
CA GLY A 8 -7.37 -14.01 13.23
C GLY A 8 -8.21 -13.41 12.11
N ASP A 9 -9.34 -12.81 12.48
CA ASP A 9 -10.32 -12.11 11.65
C ASP A 9 -10.02 -10.59 11.57
N ARG A 10 -8.74 -10.22 11.44
CA ARG A 10 -8.35 -8.82 11.30
C ARG A 10 -8.53 -8.34 9.86
N VAL A 11 -9.71 -7.79 9.57
CA VAL A 11 -9.95 -7.08 8.31
C VAL A 11 -9.14 -5.79 8.31
N ALA A 12 -8.24 -5.64 7.33
CA ALA A 12 -7.45 -4.44 7.16
C ALA A 12 -8.36 -3.26 6.78
N ARG A 13 -8.23 -2.14 7.49
CA ARG A 13 -8.98 -0.90 7.24
C ARG A 13 -8.13 0.05 6.40
N PRO A 14 -8.47 0.31 5.12
CA PRO A 14 -7.71 1.23 4.29
C PRO A 14 -7.90 2.66 4.77
N MET A 15 -6.82 3.45 4.77
CA MET A 15 -6.91 4.88 5.03
C MET A 15 -7.17 5.63 3.72
N ALA A 16 -8.21 6.46 3.68
CA ALA A 16 -8.63 7.20 2.50
C ALA A 16 -8.88 8.68 2.83
N LYS A 17 -8.58 9.54 1.86
CA LYS A 17 -8.79 10.99 1.93
C LYS A 17 -10.26 11.33 2.21
N GLU A 18 -10.52 12.22 3.17
CA GLU A 18 -11.87 12.64 3.55
C GLU A 18 -12.68 13.19 2.36
N GLU A 19 -12.02 13.83 1.41
CA GLU A 19 -12.67 14.37 0.20
C GLU A 19 -13.35 13.27 -0.63
N LEU A 20 -12.86 12.02 -0.58
CA LEU A 20 -13.48 10.89 -1.27
C LEU A 20 -14.81 10.47 -0.65
N PHE A 21 -15.02 10.75 0.64
CA PHE A 21 -16.26 10.45 1.34
C PHE A 21 -17.38 11.45 1.07
N ARG A 22 -17.06 12.61 0.46
CA ARG A 22 -18.06 13.64 0.08
C ARG A 22 -18.94 13.21 -1.09
N ASN A 23 -18.43 12.34 -1.96
CA ASN A 23 -19.25 11.74 -3.02
C ASN A 23 -20.16 10.67 -2.40
N PRO A 24 -21.49 10.72 -2.57
CA PRO A 24 -22.41 9.81 -1.90
C PRO A 24 -22.21 8.34 -2.30
N PHE A 25 -21.89 8.07 -3.57
CA PHE A 25 -21.67 6.71 -4.07
C PHE A 25 -20.33 6.15 -3.60
N PHE A 26 -19.23 6.87 -3.85
CA PHE A 26 -17.90 6.46 -3.41
C PHE A 26 -17.78 6.44 -1.89
N GLY A 27 -18.39 7.40 -1.19
CA GLY A 27 -18.42 7.45 0.26
C GLY A 27 -19.20 6.29 0.87
N ALA A 28 -20.33 5.88 0.29
CA ALA A 28 -21.04 4.67 0.73
C ALA A 28 -20.19 3.42 0.55
N LEU A 29 -19.51 3.27 -0.60
CA LEU A 29 -18.59 2.17 -0.84
C LEU A 29 -17.43 2.14 0.15
N LEU A 30 -16.76 3.28 0.37
CA LEU A 30 -15.63 3.36 1.31
C LEU A 30 -16.05 3.04 2.75
N ARG A 31 -17.24 3.46 3.17
CA ARG A 31 -17.79 3.10 4.48
C ARG A 31 -18.12 1.60 4.58
N ALA A 32 -18.69 1.02 3.53
CA ALA A 32 -18.95 -0.42 3.47
C ALA A 32 -17.65 -1.26 3.54
N LEU A 33 -16.54 -0.72 3.02
CA LEU A 33 -15.21 -1.32 3.10
C LEU A 33 -14.47 -0.99 4.41
N ASN A 34 -15.14 -0.37 5.39
CA ASN A 34 -14.57 0.05 6.66
C ASN A 34 -13.34 0.99 6.53
N CYS A 35 -13.26 1.79 5.47
CA CYS A 35 -12.16 2.73 5.27
C CYS A 35 -12.15 3.82 6.36
N ILE A 36 -10.96 4.17 6.83
CA ILE A 36 -10.72 5.25 7.78
C ILE A 36 -10.61 6.56 7.00
N SER A 37 -11.46 7.54 7.28
CA SER A 37 -11.39 8.87 6.66
C SER A 37 -10.29 9.70 7.29
N VAL A 38 -9.41 10.27 6.47
CA VAL A 38 -8.25 11.04 6.92
C VAL A 38 -8.19 12.37 6.20
N ARG A 39 -7.97 13.45 6.96
CA ARG A 39 -7.77 14.80 6.44
C ARG A 39 -6.39 14.95 5.79
N SER A 40 -6.36 15.49 4.57
CA SER A 40 -5.11 15.74 3.84
C SER A 40 -4.49 17.10 4.18
N ASP A 41 -5.25 18.01 4.81
CA ASP A 41 -4.92 19.42 5.06
C ASP A 41 -4.29 19.69 6.45
N GLY A 42 -4.43 18.76 7.40
CA GLY A 42 -3.96 18.88 8.79
C GLY A 42 -2.60 18.23 9.08
N GLY A 43 -1.71 18.11 8.10
CA GLY A 43 -0.40 17.49 8.30
C GLY A 43 -0.45 16.00 8.66
N ASN A 44 0.69 15.32 8.53
CA ASN A 44 0.83 13.88 8.77
C ASN A 44 0.36 13.39 10.17
N ARG A 45 0.07 14.28 11.11
CA ARG A 45 -0.15 13.94 12.53
C ARG A 45 -1.51 13.33 12.79
N ASP A 46 -2.58 13.89 12.22
CA ASP A 46 -3.94 13.38 12.46
C ASP A 46 -4.11 11.99 11.82
N ALA A 47 -3.56 11.80 10.62
CA ALA A 47 -3.50 10.50 9.94
C ALA A 47 -2.79 9.44 10.79
N VAL A 48 -1.59 9.75 11.30
CA VAL A 48 -0.82 8.84 12.15
C VAL A 48 -1.55 8.58 13.46
N ARG A 49 -2.19 9.58 14.07
CA ARG A 49 -2.97 9.40 15.30
C ARG A 49 -4.12 8.44 15.09
N SER A 50 -4.95 8.64 14.07
CA SER A 50 -6.06 7.72 13.76
C SER A 50 -5.55 6.31 13.48
N ALA A 51 -4.43 6.17 12.76
CA ALA A 51 -3.80 4.88 12.52
C ALA A 51 -3.37 4.19 13.83
N LEU A 52 -2.78 4.94 14.77
CA LEU A 52 -2.38 4.42 16.08
C LEU A 52 -3.58 4.01 16.93
N ASP A 53 -4.67 4.79 16.94
CA ASP A 53 -5.89 4.47 17.69
C ASP A 53 -6.52 3.16 17.17
N GLU A 54 -6.50 2.93 15.85
CA GLU A 54 -7.01 1.72 15.22
C GLU A 54 -6.13 0.49 15.52
N LEU A 55 -4.80 0.65 15.47
CA LEU A 55 -3.87 -0.40 15.87
C LEU A 55 -4.00 -0.73 17.37
N ALA A 56 -4.18 0.26 18.23
CA ALA A 56 -4.40 0.08 19.67
C ALA A 56 -5.72 -0.63 19.96
N ALA A 57 -6.75 -0.43 19.13
CA ALA A 57 -8.01 -1.18 19.17
C ALA A 57 -7.87 -2.62 18.63
N GLY A 58 -6.66 -3.09 18.32
CA GLY A 58 -6.39 -4.43 17.85
C GLY A 58 -6.85 -4.67 16.40
N ARG A 59 -7.01 -3.62 15.59
CA ARG A 59 -7.37 -3.73 14.17
C ARG A 59 -6.12 -3.71 13.30
N ALA A 60 -6.26 -4.18 12.06
CA ALA A 60 -5.25 -4.01 11.03
C ALA A 60 -5.58 -2.77 10.18
N ILE A 61 -4.56 -2.05 9.75
CA ILE A 61 -4.70 -0.88 8.87
C ILE A 61 -3.94 -1.12 7.57
N MET A 62 -4.43 -0.53 6.49
CA MET A 62 -3.74 -0.49 5.20
C MET A 62 -3.40 0.95 4.85
N ILE A 63 -2.10 1.22 4.70
CA ILE A 63 -1.56 2.53 4.38
C ILE A 63 -0.83 2.49 3.04
N TYR A 64 -0.87 3.60 2.31
CA TYR A 64 -0.10 3.81 1.10
C TYR A 64 1.03 4.77 1.44
N PRO A 65 2.28 4.28 1.56
CA PRO A 65 3.38 5.04 2.16
C PRO A 65 3.77 6.30 1.36
N GLU A 66 3.46 6.34 0.06
CA GLU A 66 3.65 7.50 -0.83
C GLU A 66 2.61 8.62 -0.60
N GLY A 67 1.42 8.27 -0.08
CA GLY A 67 0.31 9.19 0.19
C GLY A 67 -0.46 9.68 -1.04
N SER A 68 -0.11 9.23 -2.25
CA SER A 68 -0.79 9.55 -3.50
C SER A 68 -0.67 8.41 -4.50
N ARG A 69 -1.54 8.37 -5.51
CA ARG A 69 -1.38 7.44 -6.64
C ARG A 69 -0.16 7.83 -7.46
N SER A 70 0.54 6.83 -7.98
CA SER A 70 1.70 7.06 -8.85
C SER A 70 1.28 7.75 -10.17
N PRO A 71 2.06 8.74 -10.64
CA PRO A 71 1.83 9.39 -11.93
C PRO A 71 2.30 8.55 -13.12
N ASP A 72 3.21 7.61 -12.91
CA ASP A 72 3.92 6.86 -13.98
C ASP A 72 3.98 5.34 -13.72
N GLY A 73 3.28 4.86 -12.68
CA GLY A 73 3.26 3.46 -12.29
C GLY A 73 4.44 3.00 -11.44
N SER A 74 5.42 3.88 -11.20
CA SER A 74 6.59 3.58 -10.37
C SER A 74 6.35 3.92 -8.88
N ILE A 75 7.11 3.30 -7.98
CA ILE A 75 6.99 3.50 -6.53
C ILE A 75 7.79 4.74 -6.12
N LYS A 76 7.11 5.73 -5.54
CA LYS A 76 7.72 6.97 -5.05
C LYS A 76 8.28 6.82 -3.63
N GLU A 77 8.92 7.88 -3.15
CA GLU A 77 9.49 7.95 -1.81
C GLU A 77 8.42 7.74 -0.72
N PHE A 78 8.79 6.96 0.30
CA PHE A 78 7.92 6.68 1.42
C PHE A 78 7.97 7.82 2.45
N ARG A 79 6.80 8.28 2.88
CA ARG A 79 6.70 9.40 3.81
C ARG A 79 7.15 8.98 5.22
N ARG A 80 7.83 9.90 5.93
CA ARG A 80 8.24 9.74 7.35
C ARG A 80 7.12 9.33 8.32
N GLY A 81 5.85 9.57 7.98
CA GLY A 81 4.71 9.12 8.80
C GLY A 81 4.67 7.61 9.00
N VAL A 82 5.22 6.83 8.06
CA VAL A 82 5.30 5.37 8.12
C VAL A 82 6.25 4.90 9.22
N GLU A 83 7.45 5.49 9.28
CA GLU A 83 8.43 5.23 10.35
C GLU A 83 7.85 5.56 11.73
N LEU A 84 7.23 6.73 11.87
CA LEU A 84 6.60 7.15 13.12
C LEU A 84 5.51 6.18 13.58
N LEU A 85 4.66 5.73 12.66
CA LEU A 85 3.57 4.79 12.92
C LEU A 85 4.09 3.42 13.36
N ALA A 86 5.08 2.89 12.64
CA ALA A 86 5.69 1.61 12.98
C ALA A 86 6.35 1.62 14.36
N ARG A 87 7.16 2.64 14.65
CA ARG A 87 7.85 2.78 15.94
C ARG A 87 6.90 2.97 17.11
N LYS A 88 5.82 3.75 16.94
CA LYS A 88 4.87 4.01 18.03
C LYS A 88 3.88 2.87 18.26
N SER A 89 3.49 2.16 17.20
CA SER A 89 2.53 1.07 17.33
C SER A 89 3.15 -0.23 17.84
N GLY A 90 4.42 -0.49 17.49
CA GLY A 90 5.02 -1.82 17.70
C GLY A 90 4.30 -2.92 16.94
N ALA A 91 3.50 -2.58 15.92
CA ALA A 91 2.78 -3.54 15.10
C ALA A 91 3.69 -4.16 14.03
N PRO A 92 3.52 -5.44 13.68
CA PRO A 92 4.22 -6.04 12.55
C PRO A 92 3.78 -5.38 11.24
N ILE A 93 4.72 -5.21 10.31
CA ILE A 93 4.47 -4.62 8.99
C ILE A 93 4.42 -5.74 7.96
N VAL A 94 3.40 -5.72 7.10
CA VAL A 94 3.28 -6.66 5.98
C VAL A 94 3.47 -5.90 4.67
N PRO A 95 4.61 -6.05 3.98
CA PRO A 95 4.84 -5.43 2.68
C PRO A 95 3.90 -6.01 1.63
N ILE A 96 3.23 -5.15 0.87
CA ILE A 96 2.34 -5.54 -0.22
C ILE A 96 2.65 -4.66 -1.42
N ALA A 97 2.80 -5.28 -2.58
CA ALA A 97 2.85 -4.58 -3.87
C ALA A 97 1.65 -4.94 -4.73
N ILE A 98 1.16 -3.96 -5.48
CA ILE A 98 0.06 -4.11 -6.43
C ILE A 98 0.54 -3.55 -7.77
N ASP A 99 0.35 -4.31 -8.84
CA ASP A 99 0.73 -3.90 -10.19
C ASP A 99 -0.39 -4.18 -11.21
N GLY A 100 -0.36 -3.47 -12.33
CA GLY A 100 -1.41 -3.45 -13.37
C GLY A 100 -2.57 -2.48 -13.09
N ALA A 101 -2.70 -2.01 -11.84
CA ALA A 101 -3.74 -1.04 -11.46
C ALA A 101 -3.53 0.32 -12.16
N PHE A 102 -2.27 0.78 -12.29
CA PHE A 102 -1.94 1.99 -13.04
C PHE A 102 -2.30 1.87 -14.52
N ASP A 103 -1.98 0.74 -15.16
CA ASP A 103 -2.28 0.50 -16.59
C ASP A 103 -3.78 0.47 -16.88
N ILE A 104 -4.58 0.01 -15.91
CA ILE A 104 -6.05 -0.03 -15.98
C ILE A 104 -6.63 1.36 -15.75
N TRP A 105 -6.17 2.08 -14.74
CA TRP A 105 -6.71 3.40 -14.39
C TRP A 105 -5.62 4.42 -14.04
N PRO A 106 -4.95 4.99 -15.05
CA PRO A 106 -3.90 5.96 -14.84
C PRO A 106 -4.40 7.21 -14.13
N THR A 107 -3.52 7.84 -13.36
CA THR A 107 -3.81 9.13 -12.72
C THR A 107 -4.20 10.16 -13.78
N GLY A 108 -5.33 10.86 -13.58
CA GLY A 108 -5.88 11.83 -14.54
C GLY A 108 -6.88 11.24 -15.55
N SER A 109 -7.00 9.92 -15.66
CA SER A 109 -8.01 9.28 -16.52
C SER A 109 -9.41 9.32 -15.88
N LYS A 110 -10.44 9.60 -16.69
CA LYS A 110 -11.84 9.74 -16.22
C LYS A 110 -12.47 8.42 -15.73
N ALA A 111 -12.08 7.30 -16.32
CA ALA A 111 -12.62 5.97 -16.00
C ALA A 111 -11.55 4.88 -16.20
N PRO A 112 -11.66 3.75 -15.47
CA PRO A 112 -10.80 2.59 -15.67
C PRO A 112 -11.09 1.90 -17.02
N ARG A 113 -10.06 1.26 -17.59
CA ARG A 113 -10.21 0.34 -18.72
C ARG A 113 -10.84 -0.97 -18.22
N LEU A 114 -11.75 -1.54 -19.00
CA LEU A 114 -12.36 -2.85 -18.67
C LEU A 114 -11.44 -4.03 -18.97
N GLN A 115 -10.32 -3.78 -19.66
CA GLN A 115 -9.31 -4.77 -20.02
C GLN A 115 -8.05 -4.55 -19.18
N GLY A 116 -7.47 -5.65 -18.69
CA GLY A 116 -6.27 -5.64 -17.88
C GLY A 116 -6.34 -6.68 -16.77
N ARG A 117 -5.24 -6.87 -16.05
CA ARG A 117 -5.17 -7.76 -14.89
C ARG A 117 -4.41 -7.06 -13.77
N ILE A 118 -4.88 -7.20 -12.55
CA ILE A 118 -4.16 -6.72 -11.38
C ILE A 118 -3.51 -7.92 -10.71
N TRP A 119 -2.25 -7.77 -10.30
CA TRP A 119 -1.58 -8.76 -9.47
C TRP A 119 -1.11 -8.11 -8.18
N ALA A 120 -1.30 -8.81 -7.06
CA ALA A 120 -0.79 -8.40 -5.76
C ALA A 120 0.17 -9.47 -5.23
N ALA A 121 1.29 -9.02 -4.66
CA ALA A 121 2.26 -9.87 -3.99
C ALA A 121 2.43 -9.42 -2.55
N ILE A 122 2.44 -10.39 -1.64
CA ILE A 122 2.60 -10.18 -0.21
C ILE A 122 3.99 -10.67 0.16
N GLY A 123 4.76 -9.81 0.82
CA GLY A 123 6.11 -10.10 1.27
C GLY A 123 6.18 -10.72 2.68
N PRO A 124 7.39 -11.09 3.11
CA PRO A 124 7.63 -11.53 4.47
C PRO A 124 7.23 -10.46 5.50
N VAL A 125 6.66 -10.90 6.62
CA VAL A 125 6.30 -10.02 7.73
C VAL A 125 7.57 -9.43 8.34
N ILE A 126 7.60 -8.11 8.46
CA ILE A 126 8.64 -7.39 9.21
C ILE A 126 8.17 -7.34 10.66
N SER A 127 8.91 -8.05 11.53
CA SER A 127 8.59 -8.09 12.96
C SER A 127 8.77 -6.72 13.63
N PRO A 128 8.16 -6.46 14.80
CA PRO A 128 8.39 -5.22 15.53
C PRO A 128 9.87 -4.98 15.86
N THR A 129 10.61 -6.05 16.19
CA THR A 129 12.06 -5.98 16.47
C THR A 129 12.84 -5.59 15.21
N GLU A 130 12.56 -6.24 14.08
CA GLU A 130 13.20 -5.92 12.80
C GLU A 130 12.87 -4.49 12.37
N SER A 131 11.61 -4.07 12.51
CA SER A 131 11.19 -2.71 12.22
C SER A 131 11.92 -1.69 13.09
N ALA A 132 12.12 -1.98 14.38
CA ALA A 132 12.89 -1.12 15.28
C ALA A 132 14.36 -1.00 14.84
N THR A 133 14.96 -2.09 14.36
CA THR A 133 16.33 -2.08 13.79
C THR A 133 16.40 -1.27 12.49
N LEU A 134 15.46 -1.51 11.57
CA LEU A 134 15.39 -0.77 10.29
C LEU A 134 15.27 0.73 10.52
N PHE A 135 14.40 1.14 11.44
CA PHE A 135 14.16 2.55 11.73
C PHE A 135 15.10 3.16 12.78
N ALA A 136 16.21 2.48 13.13
CA ALA A 136 17.30 3.11 13.87
C ALA A 136 17.92 4.24 13.03
N ASP A 137 18.03 4.03 11.71
CA ASP A 137 18.22 5.06 10.69
C ASP A 137 16.93 5.17 9.87
N ALA A 138 16.11 6.17 10.17
CA ALA A 138 14.79 6.31 9.57
C ALA A 138 14.81 6.44 8.03
N PRO A 139 15.64 7.32 7.42
CA PRO A 139 15.82 7.34 5.96
C PRO A 139 16.20 5.98 5.36
N ALA A 140 17.20 5.30 5.92
CA ALA A 140 17.64 4.00 5.39
C ALA A 140 16.57 2.91 5.55
N GLY A 141 15.86 2.89 6.69
CA GLY A 141 14.78 1.95 6.94
C GLY A 141 13.59 2.13 6.00
N LEU A 142 13.21 3.39 5.71
CA LEU A 142 12.16 3.67 4.73
C LEU A 142 12.55 3.21 3.33
N GLU A 143 13.80 3.46 2.94
CA GLU A 143 14.35 3.05 1.66
C GLU A 143 14.42 1.53 1.53
N GLU A 144 14.81 0.82 2.59
CA GLU A 144 14.83 -0.64 2.61
C GLU A 144 13.43 -1.25 2.47
N ILE A 145 12.43 -0.70 3.17
CA ILE A 145 11.04 -1.15 3.01
C ILE A 145 10.56 -0.85 1.58
N ARG A 146 10.90 0.33 1.03
CA ARG A 146 10.58 0.69 -0.36
C ARG A 146 11.19 -0.30 -1.35
N ARG A 147 12.45 -0.66 -1.16
CA ARG A 147 13.17 -1.67 -1.96
C ARG A 147 12.46 -3.02 -1.94
N ARG A 148 12.07 -3.52 -0.75
CA ARG A 148 11.32 -4.78 -0.62
C ARG A 148 9.96 -4.74 -1.30
N VAL A 149 9.22 -3.64 -1.18
CA VAL A 149 7.94 -3.47 -1.90
C VAL A 149 8.17 -3.42 -3.41
N ASN A 150 9.25 -2.79 -3.86
CA ASN A 150 9.60 -2.76 -5.28
C ASN A 150 9.96 -4.15 -5.82
N GLU A 151 10.70 -4.99 -5.09
CA GLU A 151 10.94 -6.38 -5.47
C GLU A 151 9.64 -7.18 -5.66
N LEU A 152 8.66 -6.97 -4.77
CA LEU A 152 7.33 -7.57 -4.90
C LEU A 152 6.59 -7.05 -6.14
N MET A 153 6.71 -5.75 -6.44
CA MET A 153 6.11 -5.15 -7.63
C MET A 153 6.74 -5.74 -8.91
N GLN A 154 8.06 -5.92 -8.96
CA GLN A 154 8.73 -6.61 -10.06
C GLN A 154 8.27 -8.06 -10.20
N HIS A 155 8.00 -8.75 -9.09
CA HIS A 155 7.39 -10.09 -9.13
C HIS A 155 6.01 -10.05 -9.77
N CYS A 156 5.15 -9.11 -9.38
CA CYS A 156 3.84 -8.90 -10.00
C CYS A 156 3.96 -8.64 -11.51
N ARG A 157 4.87 -7.74 -11.91
CA ARG A 157 5.14 -7.42 -13.33
C ARG A 157 5.49 -8.65 -14.15
N LYS A 158 6.45 -9.45 -13.66
CA LYS A 158 6.87 -10.69 -14.31
C LYS A 158 5.70 -11.66 -14.48
N ARG A 159 4.84 -11.79 -13.46
CA ARG A 159 3.62 -12.61 -13.53
C ARG A 159 2.62 -12.08 -14.55
N LEU A 160 2.36 -10.78 -14.58
CA LEU A 160 1.42 -10.20 -15.53
C LEU A 160 1.91 -10.37 -16.98
N ARG A 161 3.22 -10.20 -17.22
CA ARG A 161 3.83 -10.41 -18.53
C ARG A 161 3.80 -11.86 -18.97
N SER A 162 4.02 -12.81 -18.07
CA SER A 162 3.94 -14.23 -18.43
C SER A 162 2.54 -14.64 -18.90
N HIS A 163 1.48 -14.00 -18.38
CA HIS A 163 0.10 -14.28 -18.78
C HIS A 163 -0.37 -13.51 -20.02
N SER A 164 0.36 -12.48 -20.45
CA SER A 164 0.00 -11.61 -21.57
C SER A 164 0.94 -11.76 -22.78
N GLY A 165 1.82 -12.76 -22.77
CA GLY A 165 2.84 -12.91 -23.82
C GLY A 165 3.87 -11.76 -23.84
N GLY A 166 4.11 -11.12 -22.69
CA GLY A 166 5.06 -10.02 -22.54
C GLY A 166 4.48 -8.62 -22.79
N VAL A 167 3.21 -8.51 -23.19
CA VAL A 167 2.62 -7.23 -23.65
C VAL A 167 2.15 -6.34 -22.49
N TYR A 168 1.80 -6.93 -21.34
CA TYR A 168 1.16 -6.22 -20.23
C TYR A 168 1.79 -6.58 -18.86
N PRO A 169 2.06 -5.60 -17.97
CA PRO A 169 1.95 -4.16 -18.20
C PRO A 169 3.01 -3.66 -19.18
N ALA A 170 2.75 -2.49 -19.77
CA ALA A 170 3.67 -1.87 -20.72
C ALA A 170 5.02 -1.56 -20.04
N ILE A 171 6.09 -1.52 -20.86
CA ILE A 171 7.40 -1.09 -20.37
C ILE A 171 7.32 0.39 -20.00
N GLY A 172 7.85 0.75 -18.83
CA GLY A 172 7.83 2.13 -18.33
C GLY A 172 8.73 2.34 -17.11
N PRO A 173 8.64 3.50 -16.44
CA PRO A 173 9.56 3.89 -15.35
C PRO A 173 9.60 2.93 -14.16
N ALA A 174 8.54 2.14 -13.97
CA ALA A 174 8.50 1.09 -12.96
C ALA A 174 9.48 -0.06 -13.26
N ASP A 175 9.87 -0.31 -14.52
CA ASP A 175 10.86 -1.33 -14.88
C ASP A 175 12.30 -0.91 -14.53
N GLU A 176 12.57 0.40 -14.53
CA GLU A 176 13.90 0.96 -14.29
C GLU A 176 14.29 0.98 -12.80
N GLN A 177 13.33 0.74 -11.91
CA GLN A 177 13.53 0.74 -10.46
C GLN A 177 13.89 -0.64 -9.90
N ALA A 178 14.07 -1.65 -10.77
CA ALA A 178 14.32 -3.05 -10.39
C ALA A 178 15.63 -3.26 -9.64
#